data_AF-A0A372QMM6-F1
#
_entry.id   AF-A0A372QMM6-F1
#
_cell.length_a   1.000
_cell.length_b   1.000
_cell.length_c   1.000
_cell.angle_alpha   90.00
_cell.angle_beta   90.00
_cell.angle_gamma   90.00
#
_symmetry.space_group_name_H-M   'P 1'
#
loop_
_entity.id
_entity.type
_entity.pdbx_description
1 polymer ?
#
loop_
_entity_poly.entity_id
_entity_poly.type
_entity_poly.pdbx_seq_one_letter_code
_entity_poly.pdbx_strand_id
1 'polypeptide(L)'
;MNCFWNSRLSLLNSRTVQRKLFVRSYATESGSHQFPKEGFGAPIWRRTLGVVIFGLIWYQADQYFTKKGEKHPVTKWIETLMIPESEYKRRNLAHLYLSVEAAKDKVLFGEAKPPPIYRLKDPDQFERASPHCIEPGLEVDLSDLVVRKD
;
A
#
# COMPACT_ATOMS: atom_id res chain seq x y z
N MET A 1 -22.26 -16.89 -36.17
CA MET A 1 -21.77 -18.28 -36.30
C MET A 1 -21.26 -18.70 -34.94
N ASN A 2 -22.00 -19.61 -34.30
CA ASN A 2 -21.74 -20.12 -32.96
C ASN A 2 -20.84 -21.34 -33.07
N CYS A 3 -19.76 -21.40 -32.27
CA CYS A 3 -19.17 -22.67 -31.85
C CYS A 3 -19.04 -22.66 -30.33
N PHE A 4 -20.08 -23.21 -29.72
CA PHE A 4 -20.11 -23.71 -28.36
C PHE A 4 -18.95 -24.71 -28.14
N TRP A 5 -18.16 -24.50 -27.09
CA TRP A 5 -17.53 -25.61 -26.38
C TRP A 5 -17.91 -25.50 -24.92
N ASN A 6 -18.85 -26.36 -24.55
CA ASN A 6 -19.33 -26.54 -23.20
C ASN A 6 -18.69 -27.83 -22.69
N SER A 7 -17.68 -27.73 -21.82
CA SER A 7 -17.12 -28.88 -21.13
C SER A 7 -17.05 -28.58 -19.64
N ARG A 8 -18.06 -29.12 -18.97
CA ARG A 8 -18.30 -29.17 -17.54
C ARG A 8 -17.04 -29.54 -16.75
N LEU A 9 -16.61 -28.67 -15.85
CA LEU A 9 -15.75 -29.02 -14.72
C LEU A 9 -16.38 -28.48 -13.43
N SER A 10 -17.52 -29.06 -13.05
CA SER A 10 -18.02 -28.95 -11.69
C SER A 10 -17.29 -29.99 -10.83
N LEU A 11 -16.06 -29.68 -10.41
CA LEU A 11 -15.41 -30.42 -9.32
C LEU A 11 -15.85 -29.77 -8.01
N LEU A 12 -16.98 -30.23 -7.49
CA LEU A 12 -17.37 -30.06 -6.09
C LEU A 12 -16.31 -30.75 -5.23
N ASN A 13 -15.30 -29.98 -4.81
CA ASN A 13 -14.31 -30.43 -3.86
C ASN A 13 -14.92 -30.32 -2.46
N SER A 14 -15.79 -31.27 -2.11
CA SER A 14 -16.29 -31.42 -0.75
C SER A 14 -15.14 -31.96 0.12
N ARG A 15 -14.27 -31.05 0.56
CA ARG A 15 -13.36 -31.31 1.67
C ARG A 15 -14.23 -31.46 2.92
N THR A 16 -14.55 -32.69 3.29
CA THR A 16 -15.02 -33.00 4.64
C THR A 16 -13.89 -32.62 5.60
N VAL A 17 -13.98 -31.42 6.17
CA VAL A 17 -13.12 -31.01 7.27
C VAL A 17 -13.53 -31.86 8.48
N GLN A 18 -12.90 -33.01 8.64
CA GLN A 18 -12.93 -33.71 9.92
C GLN A 18 -12.17 -32.85 10.92
N ARG A 19 -12.89 -31.94 11.57
CA ARG A 19 -12.41 -31.29 12.80
C ARG A 19 -12.17 -32.42 13.80
N LYS A 20 -10.92 -32.81 13.98
CA LYS A 20 -10.50 -33.60 15.14
C LYS A 20 -10.79 -32.73 16.36
N LEU A 21 -11.90 -33.00 17.05
CA LEU A 21 -12.18 -32.43 18.35
C LEU A 21 -11.05 -32.88 19.28
N PHE A 22 -10.19 -31.94 19.68
CA PHE A 22 -9.16 -32.20 20.67
C PHE A 22 -9.86 -32.29 22.02
N VAL A 23 -10.24 -33.51 22.42
CA VAL A 23 -10.74 -33.77 23.76
C VAL A 23 -9.56 -33.65 24.71
N ARG A 24 -9.58 -32.62 25.56
CA ARG A 24 -8.60 -32.44 26.62
C ARG A 24 -8.94 -33.41 27.75
N SER A 25 -8.29 -34.57 27.78
CA SER A 25 -8.34 -35.47 28.93
C SER A 25 -7.45 -34.91 30.05
N TYR A 26 -7.99 -34.81 31.26
CA TYR A 26 -7.20 -34.59 32.47
C TYR A 26 -6.70 -35.95 32.96
N ALA A 27 -5.39 -36.12 33.04
CA ALA A 27 -4.80 -37.28 33.69
C ALA A 27 -4.95 -37.08 35.21
N THR A 28 -5.61 -38.01 35.89
CA THR A 28 -5.61 -38.10 37.35
C THR A 28 -4.51 -39.08 37.72
N GLU A 29 -3.45 -38.61 38.38
CA GLU A 29 -2.35 -39.47 38.85
C GLU A 29 -2.83 -40.34 40.02
N SER A 30 -2.97 -41.64 39.78
CA SER A 30 -3.05 -42.65 40.84
C SER A 30 -2.59 -44.02 40.34
N GLY A 31 -1.39 -44.08 39.76
CA GLY A 31 -0.74 -45.32 39.38
C GLY A 31 0.76 -45.10 39.30
N SER A 32 1.56 -46.06 39.75
CA SER A 32 3.02 -46.03 39.62
C SER A 32 3.40 -46.11 38.13
N HIS A 33 3.41 -44.96 37.45
CA HIS A 33 3.74 -44.87 36.03
C HIS A 33 5.22 -45.19 35.84
N GLN A 34 5.50 -46.35 35.25
CA GLN A 34 6.82 -46.65 34.71
C GLN A 34 7.01 -45.79 33.46
N PHE A 35 7.74 -44.68 33.61
CA PHE A 35 8.19 -43.89 32.47
C PHE A 35 9.14 -44.75 31.61
N PRO A 36 9.02 -44.69 30.27
CA PRO A 36 9.98 -45.36 29.41
C PRO A 36 11.36 -44.79 29.75
N LYS A 37 12.33 -45.68 30.01
CA LYS A 37 13.69 -45.26 30.37
C LYS A 37 14.27 -44.42 29.23
N GLU A 38 14.33 -43.11 29.43
CA GLU A 38 14.90 -42.19 28.45
C GLU A 38 16.41 -42.43 28.37
N GLY A 39 16.86 -42.91 27.22
CA GLY A 39 18.28 -43.14 26.92
C GLY A 39 18.68 -42.48 25.62
N PHE A 40 19.98 -42.51 25.31
CA PHE A 40 20.55 -41.98 24.06
C PHE A 40 19.99 -42.66 22.78
N GLY A 41 19.26 -43.77 22.93
CA GLY A 41 18.55 -44.44 21.84
C GLY A 41 17.15 -43.88 21.57
N ALA A 42 16.67 -42.90 22.34
CA ALA A 42 15.34 -42.33 22.19
C ALA A 42 15.13 -41.72 20.79
N PRO A 43 13.88 -41.68 20.28
CA PRO A 43 13.58 -41.18 18.94
C PRO A 43 14.07 -39.75 18.69
N ILE A 44 14.15 -38.93 19.75
CA ILE A 44 14.67 -37.56 19.66
C ILE A 44 16.15 -37.54 19.24
N TRP A 45 16.99 -38.39 19.83
CA TRP A 45 18.42 -38.45 19.53
C TRP A 45 18.71 -39.00 18.14
N ARG A 46 17.90 -39.96 17.67
CA ARG A 46 18.01 -40.47 16.30
C ARG A 46 17.63 -39.41 15.27
N ARG A 47 16.61 -38.60 15.55
CA ARG A 47 16.19 -37.49 14.68
C ARG A 47 17.21 -36.35 14.68
N THR A 48 17.74 -35.96 15.84
CA THR A 48 18.77 -34.91 15.92
C THR A 48 20.05 -35.33 15.21
N LEU A 49 20.49 -36.58 15.40
CA LEU A 49 21.65 -37.13 14.67
C LEU A 49 21.40 -37.18 13.16
N GLY A 50 20.18 -37.53 12.73
CA GLY A 50 19.78 -37.44 11.32
C GLY A 50 19.86 -36.03 10.76
N VAL A 51 19.41 -35.02 11.51
CA VAL A 51 19.50 -33.60 11.11
C VAL A 51 20.95 -33.14 11.01
N VAL A 52 21.80 -33.52 11.97
CA VAL A 52 23.23 -33.18 11.96
C VAL A 52 23.93 -33.80 10.74
N ILE A 53 23.72 -35.09 10.49
CA ILE A 53 24.27 -35.76 9.30
C ILE A 53 23.78 -35.10 8.03
N PHE A 54 22.48 -34.81 7.93
CA PHE A 54 21.92 -34.13 6.78
C PHE A 54 22.55 -32.74 6.56
N GLY A 55 22.76 -31.98 7.64
CA GLY A 55 23.44 -30.68 7.57
C GLY A 55 24.89 -30.77 7.09
N LEU A 56 25.64 -31.80 7.50
CA LEU A 56 27.00 -32.03 7.02
C LEU A 56 27.05 -32.42 5.53
N ILE A 57 26.13 -33.28 5.10
CA ILE A 57 25.99 -33.66 3.69
C ILE A 57 25.63 -32.43 2.84
N TRP A 58 24.68 -31.63 3.31
CA TRP A 58 24.29 -30.38 2.65
C TRP A 58 25.46 -29.40 2.56
N TYR A 59 26.21 -29.22 3.64
CA TYR A 59 27.38 -28.34 3.67
C TYR A 59 28.44 -28.77 2.66
N GLN A 60 28.73 -30.07 2.54
CA GLN A 60 29.67 -30.55 1.51
C GLN A 60 29.14 -30.33 0.09
N ALA A 61 27.85 -30.57 -0.14
CA ALA A 61 27.22 -30.35 -1.43
C ALA A 61 27.29 -28.86 -1.83
N ASP A 62 26.95 -27.95 -0.90
CA ASP A 62 27.01 -26.51 -1.10
C ASP A 62 28.44 -26.02 -1.44
N GLN A 63 29.44 -26.53 -0.73
CA GLN A 63 30.86 -26.27 -1.03
C GLN A 63 31.27 -26.78 -2.42
N TYR A 64 30.77 -27.94 -2.85
CA TYR A 64 31.04 -28.47 -4.18
C TYR A 64 30.45 -27.60 -5.30
N PHE A 65 29.23 -27.11 -5.12
CA PHE A 65 28.58 -26.24 -6.10
C PHE A 65 29.19 -24.83 -6.13
N THR A 66 29.52 -24.26 -4.97
CA THR A 66 30.08 -22.91 -4.84
C THR A 66 31.49 -22.80 -5.47
N LYS A 67 32.31 -23.85 -5.38
CA LYS A 67 33.67 -23.87 -5.97
C LYS A 67 33.70 -23.74 -7.49
N LYS A 68 32.63 -24.13 -8.18
CA LYS A 68 32.58 -24.05 -9.65
C LYS A 68 32.28 -22.63 -10.16
N GLY A 69 32.01 -21.67 -9.27
CA GLY A 69 31.64 -20.30 -9.63
C GLY A 69 30.29 -20.19 -10.36
N GLU A 70 29.58 -21.31 -10.54
CA GLU A 70 28.24 -21.35 -11.10
C GLU A 70 27.19 -21.11 -10.02
N LYS A 71 26.06 -20.51 -10.41
CA LYS A 71 24.89 -20.38 -9.53
C LYS A 71 24.50 -21.75 -8.95
N HIS A 72 24.24 -21.79 -7.65
CA HIS A 72 23.77 -23.00 -6.96
C HIS A 72 22.52 -23.57 -7.67
N PRO A 73 22.39 -24.90 -7.83
CA PRO A 73 21.27 -25.51 -8.56
C PRO A 73 19.89 -25.14 -7.97
N VAL A 74 19.81 -24.96 -6.65
CA VAL A 74 18.58 -24.46 -6.00
C VAL A 74 18.27 -23.03 -6.42
N THR A 75 19.28 -22.17 -6.53
CA THR A 75 19.10 -20.80 -7.03
C THR A 75 18.64 -20.81 -8.48
N LYS A 76 19.22 -21.67 -9.33
CA LYS A 76 18.76 -21.86 -10.72
C LYS A 76 17.29 -22.33 -10.75
N TRP A 77 16.91 -23.27 -9.89
CA TRP A 77 15.53 -23.75 -9.79
C TRP A 77 14.56 -22.64 -9.35
N ILE A 78 14.91 -21.87 -8.33
CA ILE A 78 14.12 -20.72 -7.89
C ILE A 78 13.99 -19.70 -9.02
N GLU A 79 15.08 -19.42 -9.74
CA GLU A 79 15.10 -18.48 -10.88
C GLU A 79 14.12 -18.91 -11.99
N THR A 80 13.95 -20.22 -12.25
CA THR A 80 12.95 -20.70 -13.22
C THR A 80 11.50 -20.47 -12.81
N LEU A 81 11.22 -20.37 -11.52
CA LEU A 81 9.87 -20.09 -10.99
C LEU A 81 9.59 -18.59 -10.89
N MET A 82 10.63 -17.75 -10.96
CA MET A 82 10.52 -16.31 -10.87
C MET A 82 10.33 -15.68 -12.26
N ILE A 83 9.74 -14.50 -12.26
CA ILE A 83 9.68 -13.65 -13.46
C ILE A 83 11.12 -13.19 -13.79
N PRO A 84 11.53 -13.22 -15.06
CA PRO A 84 12.89 -12.82 -15.45
C PRO A 84 13.16 -11.36 -15.12
N GLU A 85 14.42 -11.05 -14.82
CA GLU A 85 14.86 -9.71 -14.44
C GLU A 85 14.56 -8.64 -15.52
N SER A 86 14.63 -9.01 -16.79
CA SER A 86 14.31 -8.13 -17.92
C SER A 86 12.88 -7.57 -17.84
N GLU A 87 11.93 -8.40 -17.42
CA GLU A 87 10.52 -8.00 -17.27
C GLU A 87 10.32 -7.10 -16.04
N TYR A 88 11.03 -7.36 -14.94
CA TYR A 88 11.04 -6.44 -13.80
C TYR A 88 11.63 -5.09 -14.17
N LYS A 89 12.76 -5.08 -14.89
CA LYS A 89 13.40 -3.86 -15.36
C LYS A 89 12.47 -3.07 -16.29
N ARG A 90 11.79 -3.74 -17.22
CA ARG A 90 10.77 -3.13 -18.10
C ARG A 90 9.64 -2.48 -17.30
N ARG A 91 9.07 -3.19 -16.31
CA ARG A 91 8.00 -2.66 -15.45
C ARG A 91 8.48 -1.46 -14.61
N ASN A 92 9.68 -1.56 -14.04
CA ASN A 92 10.26 -0.48 -13.24
C ASN A 92 10.53 0.77 -14.08
N LEU A 93 11.04 0.60 -15.30
CA LEU A 93 11.23 1.71 -16.23
C LEU A 93 9.89 2.36 -16.61
N ALA A 94 8.87 1.57 -16.93
CA ALA A 94 7.54 2.10 -17.23
C ALA A 94 6.96 2.90 -16.05
N HIS A 95 7.08 2.38 -14.82
CA HIS A 95 6.64 3.09 -13.62
C HIS A 95 7.45 4.38 -13.38
N LEU A 96 8.76 4.35 -13.63
CA LEU A 96 9.61 5.53 -13.54
C LEU A 96 9.14 6.63 -14.52
N TYR A 97 8.86 6.28 -15.78
CA TYR A 97 8.33 7.23 -16.76
C TYR A 97 7.00 7.84 -16.31
N LEU A 98 6.06 7.02 -15.85
CA LEU A 98 4.77 7.52 -15.34
C LEU A 98 4.94 8.43 -14.12
N SER A 99 5.87 8.10 -13.20
CA SER A 99 6.14 8.94 -12.04
C SER A 99 6.74 10.30 -12.41
N VAL A 100 7.58 10.33 -13.44
CA VAL A 100 8.16 11.57 -13.99
C VAL A 100 7.09 12.41 -14.67
N GLU A 101 6.20 11.80 -15.43
CA GLU A 101 5.06 12.49 -16.07
C GLU A 101 4.12 13.08 -15.03
N ALA A 102 3.70 12.31 -14.03
CA ALA A 102 2.87 12.80 -12.94
C ALA A 102 3.56 13.94 -12.15
N ALA A 103 4.87 13.88 -11.97
CA ALA A 103 5.63 14.97 -11.35
C ALA A 103 5.62 16.24 -12.22
N LYS A 104 5.77 16.11 -13.55
CA LYS A 104 5.67 17.25 -14.47
C LYS A 104 4.29 17.88 -14.44
N ASP A 105 3.23 17.08 -14.45
CA ASP A 105 1.85 17.57 -14.35
C ASP A 105 1.64 18.33 -13.05
N LYS A 106 2.17 17.80 -11.93
CA LYS A 106 2.09 18.47 -10.64
C LYS A 106 2.82 19.81 -10.64
N VAL A 107 3.97 19.93 -11.33
CA VAL A 107 4.67 21.22 -11.49
C VAL A 107 3.84 22.17 -12.34
N LEU A 108 3.32 21.71 -13.48
CA LEU A 108 2.53 22.50 -14.42
C LEU A 108 1.27 23.08 -13.76
N PHE A 109 0.51 22.26 -13.04
CA PHE A 109 -0.72 22.70 -12.38
C PHE A 109 -0.49 23.29 -11.00
N GLY A 110 0.64 23.00 -10.35
CA GLY A 110 0.98 23.57 -9.05
C GLY A 110 1.27 25.08 -9.11
N GLU A 111 1.80 25.57 -10.22
CA GLU A 111 2.04 27.00 -10.45
C GLU A 111 0.80 27.75 -10.95
N ALA A 112 -0.23 27.03 -11.41
CA ALA A 112 -1.44 27.62 -11.94
C ALA A 112 -2.23 28.33 -10.81
N LYS A 113 -2.20 29.66 -10.81
CA LYS A 113 -3.06 30.47 -9.94
C LYS A 113 -4.44 30.62 -10.61
N PRO A 114 -5.56 30.46 -9.86
CA PRO A 114 -6.86 30.84 -10.38
C PRO A 114 -6.84 32.33 -10.75
N PRO A 115 -7.60 32.75 -11.78
CA PRO A 115 -7.69 34.17 -12.12
C PRO A 115 -8.18 34.95 -10.88
N PRO A 116 -7.59 36.13 -10.59
CA PRO A 116 -8.03 36.93 -9.46
C PRO A 116 -9.49 37.35 -9.68
N ILE A 117 -10.38 36.92 -8.78
CA ILE A 117 -11.79 37.33 -8.80
C ILE A 117 -11.88 38.66 -8.06
N TYR A 118 -12.07 39.74 -8.80
CA TYR A 118 -12.37 41.04 -8.21
C TYR A 118 -13.83 41.05 -7.76
N ARG A 119 -14.05 41.12 -6.45
CA ARG A 119 -15.38 41.37 -5.87
C ARG A 119 -15.46 42.83 -5.44
N LEU A 120 -16.55 43.49 -5.79
CA LEU A 120 -16.88 44.79 -5.22
C LEU A 120 -17.01 44.60 -3.70
N LYS A 121 -16.21 45.34 -2.92
CA LYS A 121 -16.24 45.28 -1.45
C LYS A 121 -17.59 45.77 -0.93
N ASP A 122 -18.09 46.86 -1.51
CA ASP A 122 -19.32 47.53 -1.13
C ASP A 122 -20.16 47.84 -2.39
N PRO A 123 -20.99 46.90 -2.88
CA PRO A 123 -21.87 47.16 -4.03
C PRO A 123 -22.90 48.27 -3.72
N ASP A 124 -23.25 48.45 -2.45
CA ASP A 124 -24.23 49.43 -2.01
C ASP A 124 -23.74 50.88 -2.14
N GLN A 125 -22.46 51.12 -2.48
CA GLN A 125 -22.00 52.49 -2.76
C GLN A 125 -22.65 53.09 -4.00
N PHE A 126 -23.10 52.28 -4.95
CA PHE A 126 -23.85 52.77 -6.11
C PHE A 126 -25.24 53.28 -5.73
N GLU A 127 -25.78 52.82 -4.59
CA GLU A 127 -27.10 53.20 -4.08
C GLU A 127 -27.01 54.26 -2.97
N ARG A 128 -25.80 54.71 -2.61
CA ARG A 128 -25.59 55.82 -1.66
C ARG A 128 -25.90 57.17 -2.32
N ALA A 129 -27.15 57.38 -2.68
CA ALA A 129 -27.69 58.70 -2.93
C ALA A 129 -27.93 59.42 -1.58
N SER A 130 -27.83 60.75 -1.56
CA SER A 130 -28.32 61.54 -0.43
C SER A 130 -29.81 61.23 -0.23
N PRO A 131 -30.29 60.94 1.00
CA PRO A 131 -31.71 60.70 1.27
C PRO A 131 -32.63 61.83 0.81
N HIS A 132 -32.07 63.02 0.59
CA HIS A 132 -32.76 64.22 0.16
C HIS A 132 -32.58 64.52 -1.34
N CYS A 133 -31.95 63.63 -2.12
CA CYS A 133 -31.64 63.82 -3.55
C CYS A 133 -30.96 65.16 -3.87
N ILE A 134 -30.15 65.69 -2.95
CA ILE A 134 -29.41 66.94 -3.17
C ILE A 134 -28.18 66.60 -4.01
N GLU A 135 -28.14 67.10 -5.24
CA GLU A 135 -26.95 66.99 -6.08
C GLU A 135 -25.79 67.75 -5.41
N PRO A 136 -24.58 67.17 -5.37
CA PRO A 136 -23.43 67.84 -4.81
C PRO A 136 -23.16 69.15 -5.57
N GLY A 137 -23.15 70.28 -4.85
CA GLY A 137 -22.90 71.61 -5.41
C GLY A 137 -24.14 72.49 -5.63
N LEU A 138 -25.36 71.99 -5.37
CA LEU A 138 -26.58 72.83 -5.41
C LEU A 138 -26.71 73.76 -4.20
N GLU A 139 -26.20 73.33 -3.05
CA GLU A 139 -26.32 74.09 -1.81
C GLU A 139 -24.95 74.69 -1.45
N VAL A 140 -24.94 76.01 -1.22
CA VAL A 140 -23.77 76.74 -0.74
C VAL A 140 -23.86 76.79 0.78
N ASP A 141 -22.78 76.43 1.47
CA ASP A 141 -22.71 76.57 2.92
C ASP A 141 -22.67 78.07 3.30
N LEU A 142 -23.78 78.56 3.85
CA LEU A 142 -23.92 79.95 4.31
C LEU A 142 -23.83 80.06 5.84
N SER A 143 -23.33 79.04 6.53
CA SER A 143 -23.26 79.01 8.00
C SER A 143 -22.38 80.12 8.61
N ASP A 144 -21.44 80.69 7.84
CA ASP A 144 -20.58 81.82 8.24
C ASP A 144 -20.95 83.16 7.55
N LEU A 145 -22.18 83.28 7.02
CA LEU A 145 -22.60 84.49 6.32
C LEU A 145 -22.94 85.63 7.30
N VAL A 146 -22.04 86.61 7.44
CA VAL A 146 -22.32 87.86 8.16
C VAL A 146 -23.04 88.85 7.24
N VAL A 147 -24.36 88.99 7.41
CA VAL A 147 -25.17 89.95 6.64
C VAL A 147 -24.93 91.37 7.16
N ARG A 148 -24.49 92.27 6.27
CA ARG A 148 -24.32 93.69 6.57
C ARG A 148 -25.69 94.36 6.67
N LYS A 149 -25.97 95.04 7.79
CA LYS A 149 -27.14 95.91 7.95
C LYS A 149 -26.74 97.35 7.65
N ASP A 150 -27.59 98.05 6.90
CA ASP A 150 -27.51 99.50 6.66
C ASP A 150 -27.86 100.30 7.92
#